data_AF-A0A1V4ZYP2-F1
#
_entry.id   AF-A0A1V4ZYP2-F1
#
_cell.length_a   1.000
_cell.length_b   1.000
_cell.length_c   1.000
_cell.angle_alpha   90.00
_cell.angle_beta   90.00
_cell.angle_gamma   90.00
#
_symmetry.space_group_name_H-M   'P 1'
#
loop_
_entity.id
_entity.type
_entity.pdbx_description
1 polymer ?
#
loop_
_entity_poly.entity_id
_entity_poly.type
_entity_poly.pdbx_seq_one_letter_code
_entity_poly.pdbx_strand_id
1 'polypeptide(L)'
;MIRIHLTDHFFYHKRLIHAGKREATGLTLYLFEDADLAVEEQKTLYHLFEEGEIDRETLNKRLKRAGRILILSSIMTEPQEIYEMYKSRNLVENHFAAFKGLIQADKLYLRDATAVFGHLFIGFLCLYLYCQILNRIKQAGLSAHLSPHGLLLKLSKVYAVTSEENRWITEVPKKVRQVADKLKLDIFPNG
;
A
#
# COMPACT_ATOMS: atom_id res chain seq x y z
N MET A 1 -27.59 -11.94 19.61
CA MET A 1 -26.81 -11.12 18.66
C MET A 1 -25.34 -11.41 18.89
N ILE A 2 -24.64 -11.92 17.89
CA ILE A 2 -23.26 -12.40 18.00
C ILE A 2 -22.30 -11.19 18.11
N ARG A 3 -21.65 -11.03 19.27
CA ARG A 3 -20.75 -9.91 19.58
C ARG A 3 -19.29 -10.36 19.34
N ILE A 4 -18.50 -9.53 18.66
CA ILE A 4 -17.04 -9.69 18.58
C ILE A 4 -16.46 -8.82 19.68
N HIS A 5 -15.66 -9.42 20.57
CA HIS A 5 -14.97 -8.70 21.62
C HIS A 5 -13.63 -8.19 21.10
N LEU A 6 -13.32 -6.92 21.37
CA LEU A 6 -12.03 -6.31 21.06
C LEU A 6 -11.06 -6.69 22.18
N THR A 7 -10.34 -7.78 21.99
CA THR A 7 -9.43 -8.34 23.01
C THR A 7 -7.98 -7.95 22.79
N ASP A 8 -7.67 -7.40 21.62
CA ASP A 8 -6.30 -7.15 21.17
C ASP A 8 -6.10 -5.67 20.79
N HIS A 9 -4.85 -5.24 20.73
CA HIS A 9 -4.47 -3.90 20.28
C HIS A 9 -3.08 -3.86 19.66
N PHE A 10 -2.89 -2.98 18.69
CA PHE A 10 -1.58 -2.71 18.08
C PHE A 10 -1.49 -1.26 17.61
N PHE A 11 -0.27 -0.82 17.30
CA PHE A 11 -0.03 0.51 16.74
C PHE A 11 0.25 0.43 15.24
N TYR A 12 -0.49 1.19 14.45
CA TYR A 12 -0.25 1.35 13.02
C TYR A 12 0.05 2.82 12.70
N HIS A 13 1.28 3.14 12.28
CA HIS A 13 1.71 4.53 12.01
C HIS A 13 1.37 5.52 13.14
N LYS A 14 1.62 5.13 14.40
CA LYS A 14 1.28 5.89 15.63
C LYS A 14 -0.21 5.97 15.98
N ARG A 15 -1.10 5.35 15.19
CA ARG A 15 -2.53 5.22 15.50
C ARG A 15 -2.74 3.97 16.34
N LEU A 16 -3.49 4.09 17.44
CA LEU A 16 -3.88 2.95 18.27
C LEU A 16 -5.07 2.25 17.60
N ILE A 17 -4.91 0.95 17.33
CA ILE A 17 -5.95 0.12 16.74
C ILE A 17 -6.35 -0.94 17.76
N HIS A 18 -7.64 -0.97 18.11
CA HIS A 18 -8.22 -2.09 18.84
C HIS A 18 -8.72 -3.14 17.86
N ALA A 19 -8.52 -4.41 18.18
CA ALA A 19 -8.87 -5.51 17.29
C ALA A 19 -9.55 -6.66 18.03
N GLY A 20 -10.40 -7.37 17.30
CA GLY A 20 -11.02 -8.61 17.72
C GLY A 20 -11.24 -9.51 16.52
N LYS A 21 -11.09 -10.83 16.69
CA LYS A 21 -11.35 -11.79 15.62
C LYS A 21 -12.31 -12.88 16.09
N ARG A 22 -13.07 -13.43 15.15
CA ARG A 22 -13.98 -14.55 15.40
C ARG A 22 -14.12 -15.40 14.15
N GLU A 23 -14.07 -16.71 14.32
CA GLU A 23 -14.36 -17.66 13.25
C GLU A 23 -15.88 -17.81 13.02
N ALA A 24 -16.28 -17.83 11.75
CA ALA A 24 -17.62 -18.11 11.30
C ALA A 24 -17.57 -18.87 9.97
N THR A 25 -18.10 -20.10 9.94
CA THR A 25 -18.34 -20.88 8.72
C THR A 25 -17.13 -20.98 7.77
N GLY A 26 -15.95 -21.30 8.31
CA GLY A 26 -14.70 -21.44 7.52
C GLY A 26 -14.04 -20.13 7.09
N LEU A 27 -14.58 -18.99 7.51
CA LEU A 27 -14.02 -17.65 7.34
C LEU A 27 -13.77 -17.03 8.71
N THR A 28 -12.85 -16.06 8.77
CA THR A 28 -12.57 -15.30 9.99
C THR A 28 -13.04 -13.86 9.82
N LEU A 29 -13.88 -13.41 10.75
CA LEU A 29 -14.31 -12.02 10.89
C LEU A 29 -13.31 -11.29 11.80
N TYR A 30 -12.75 -10.20 11.30
CA TYR A 30 -11.91 -9.28 12.06
C TYR A 30 -12.65 -7.95 12.21
N LEU A 31 -12.77 -7.47 13.44
CA LEU A 31 -13.31 -6.16 13.78
C LEU A 31 -12.18 -5.28 14.30
N PHE A 32 -12.07 -4.08 13.76
CA PHE A 32 -11.11 -3.09 14.19
C PHE A 32 -11.81 -1.80 14.60
N GLU A 33 -11.26 -1.13 15.61
CA GLU A 33 -11.61 0.25 15.97
C GLU A 33 -10.36 1.13 15.87
N ASP A 34 -10.46 2.18 15.04
CA ASP A 34 -9.43 3.17 14.78
C ASP A 34 -9.96 4.55 15.24
N ALA A 35 -9.43 5.05 16.35
CA ALA A 35 -9.92 6.26 17.00
C ALA A 35 -9.72 7.52 16.13
N ASP A 36 -8.57 7.62 15.47
CA ASP A 36 -8.26 8.70 14.56
C ASP A 36 -9.22 8.68 13.35
N LEU A 37 -9.55 7.49 12.84
CA LEU A 37 -10.50 7.33 11.73
C LEU A 37 -11.91 7.73 12.17
N ALA A 38 -12.30 7.38 13.40
CA ALA A 38 -13.58 7.80 13.94
C ALA A 38 -13.71 9.33 13.94
N VAL A 39 -12.66 10.05 14.34
CA VAL A 39 -12.66 11.53 14.35
C VAL A 39 -12.75 12.09 12.92
N GLU A 40 -12.01 11.53 11.97
CA GLU A 40 -12.06 11.94 10.56
C GLU A 40 -13.47 11.74 9.98
N GLU A 41 -14.05 10.54 10.12
CA GLU A 41 -15.39 10.22 9.63
C GLU A 41 -16.47 11.07 10.31
N GLN A 42 -16.35 11.33 11.62
CA GLN A 42 -17.27 12.21 12.33
C GLN A 42 -17.32 13.60 11.71
N LYS A 43 -16.16 14.22 11.43
CA LYS A 43 -16.10 15.54 10.78
C LYS A 43 -16.80 15.53 9.42
N THR A 44 -16.53 14.52 8.59
CA THR A 44 -17.19 14.36 7.28
C THR A 44 -18.70 14.21 7.42
N LEU A 45 -19.17 13.43 8.39
CA LEU A 45 -20.60 13.23 8.62
C LEU A 45 -21.30 14.51 9.07
N TYR A 46 -20.67 15.33 9.91
CA TYR A 46 -21.23 16.63 10.28
C TYR A 46 -21.28 17.60 9.11
N HIS A 47 -20.23 17.63 8.27
CA HIS A 47 -20.23 18.45 7.05
C HIS A 47 -21.40 18.09 6.12
N LEU A 48 -21.60 16.79 5.85
CA LEU A 48 -22.71 16.30 5.03
C LEU A 48 -24.08 16.65 5.64
N PHE A 49 -24.19 16.64 6.97
CA PHE A 49 -25.41 17.03 7.65
C PHE A 49 -25.69 18.54 7.50
N GLU A 50 -24.65 19.38 7.61
CA GLU A 50 -24.76 20.84 7.42
C GLU A 50 -25.10 21.20 5.96
N GLU A 51 -24.62 20.45 5.00
CA GLU A 51 -24.96 20.60 3.57
C GLU A 51 -26.36 20.07 3.21
N GLY A 52 -27.04 19.39 4.13
CA GLY A 52 -28.36 18.81 3.90
C GLY A 52 -28.35 17.51 3.08
N GLU A 53 -27.18 16.93 2.83
CA GLU A 53 -26.99 15.66 2.11
C GLU A 53 -27.48 14.45 2.92
N ILE A 54 -27.51 14.56 4.27
CA ILE A 54 -28.02 13.52 5.17
C ILE A 54 -28.93 14.08 6.25
N ASP A 55 -29.90 13.27 6.70
CA ASP A 55 -30.76 13.60 7.82
C ASP A 55 -30.12 13.25 9.19
N ARG A 56 -30.77 13.70 10.27
CA ARG A 56 -30.32 13.50 11.66
C ARG A 56 -30.29 12.04 12.08
N GLU A 57 -31.23 11.22 11.61
CA GLU A 57 -31.30 9.79 11.91
C GLU A 57 -30.13 9.04 11.25
N THR A 58 -29.87 9.35 9.98
CA THR A 58 -28.75 8.84 9.19
C THR A 58 -27.42 9.22 9.82
N LEU A 59 -27.27 10.48 10.26
CA LEU A 59 -26.10 10.93 11.01
C LEU A 59 -25.87 10.07 12.26
N ASN A 60 -26.87 9.94 13.13
CA ASN A 60 -26.77 9.16 14.37
C ASN A 60 -26.44 7.68 14.12
N LYS A 61 -27.00 7.08 13.06
CA LYS A 61 -26.72 5.69 12.67
C LYS A 61 -25.27 5.52 12.21
N ARG A 62 -24.75 6.45 11.41
CA ARG A 62 -23.36 6.41 10.89
C ARG A 62 -22.34 6.72 11.98
N LEU A 63 -22.61 7.68 12.86
CA LEU A 63 -21.75 8.01 14.01
C LEU A 63 -21.48 6.79 14.92
N LYS A 64 -22.48 5.92 15.14
CA LYS A 64 -22.33 4.69 15.92
C LYS A 64 -21.37 3.65 15.31
N ARG A 65 -21.04 3.80 14.03
CA ARG A 65 -20.15 2.92 13.28
C ARG A 65 -18.82 3.60 12.91
N ALA A 66 -18.67 4.88 13.23
CA ALA A 66 -17.48 5.64 12.87
C ALA A 66 -16.22 4.99 13.49
N GLY A 67 -15.16 4.89 12.69
CA GLY A 67 -13.90 4.25 13.04
C GLY A 67 -13.95 2.73 13.15
N ARG A 68 -15.09 2.08 12.85
CA ARG A 68 -15.20 0.62 12.86
C ARG A 68 -14.97 0.04 11.49
N ILE A 69 -14.01 -0.88 11.39
CA ILE A 69 -13.71 -1.61 10.16
C ILE A 69 -13.99 -3.08 10.40
N LEU A 70 -14.84 -3.68 9.57
CA LEU A 70 -15.13 -5.12 9.60
C LEU A 70 -14.56 -5.78 8.35
N ILE A 71 -13.72 -6.79 8.54
CA ILE A 71 -13.06 -7.54 7.46
C ILE A 71 -13.44 -9.01 7.57
N LEU A 72 -13.89 -9.59 6.46
CA LEU A 72 -14.10 -11.02 6.29
C LEU A 72 -12.89 -11.58 5.52
N SER A 73 -12.19 -12.56 6.08
CA SER A 73 -10.99 -13.14 5.47
C SER A 73 -11.05 -14.67 5.47
N SER A 74 -10.62 -15.28 4.38
CA SER A 74 -10.33 -16.72 4.29
C SER A 74 -8.95 -17.07 4.86
N ILE A 75 -8.09 -16.07 5.06
CA ILE A 75 -6.78 -16.22 5.69
C ILE A 75 -6.95 -16.00 7.19
N MET A 76 -6.50 -16.97 7.98
CA MET A 76 -6.48 -16.93 9.42
C MET A 76 -5.06 -16.61 9.90
N THR A 77 -4.84 -15.35 10.30
CA THR A 77 -3.56 -14.88 10.84
C THR A 77 -3.82 -13.87 11.96
N GLU A 78 -2.81 -13.13 12.39
CA GLU A 78 -2.96 -12.10 13.40
C GLU A 78 -3.71 -10.86 12.89
N PRO A 79 -4.56 -10.22 13.74
CA PRO A 79 -5.33 -9.06 13.32
C PRO A 79 -4.49 -7.93 12.72
N GLN A 80 -3.29 -7.72 13.24
CA GLN A 80 -2.36 -6.72 12.72
C GLN A 80 -2.00 -6.99 11.25
N GLU A 81 -1.67 -8.23 10.89
CA GLU A 81 -1.31 -8.58 9.52
C GLU A 81 -2.49 -8.38 8.56
N ILE A 82 -3.70 -8.78 8.96
CA ILE A 82 -4.92 -8.56 8.17
C ILE A 82 -5.20 -7.06 7.99
N TYR A 83 -5.03 -6.26 9.05
CA TYR A 83 -5.20 -4.82 8.99
C TYR A 83 -4.18 -4.16 8.07
N GLU A 84 -2.91 -4.55 8.16
CA GLU A 84 -1.83 -4.06 7.29
C GLU A 84 -2.05 -4.46 5.83
N MET A 85 -2.50 -5.69 5.57
CA MET A 85 -2.90 -6.14 4.23
C MET A 85 -4.04 -5.29 3.68
N TYR A 86 -5.08 -5.05 4.49
CA TYR A 86 -6.19 -4.17 4.11
C TYR A 86 -5.71 -2.75 3.80
N LYS A 87 -4.87 -2.15 4.65
CA LYS A 87 -4.32 -0.80 4.40
C LYS A 87 -3.38 -0.77 3.19
N SER A 88 -2.70 -1.87 2.88
CA SER A 88 -1.87 -1.98 1.67
C SER A 88 -2.69 -1.87 0.37
N ARG A 89 -3.99 -2.15 0.40
CA ARG A 89 -4.89 -1.93 -0.74
C ARG A 89 -4.97 -0.45 -1.12
N ASN A 90 -5.02 0.47 -0.15
CA ASN A 90 -5.02 1.92 -0.43
C ASN A 90 -3.75 2.34 -1.19
N LEU A 91 -2.61 1.68 -0.94
CA LEU A 91 -1.40 1.95 -1.69
C LEU A 91 -1.62 1.63 -3.18
N VAL A 92 -2.17 0.46 -3.47
CA VAL A 92 -2.49 0.04 -4.84
C VAL A 92 -3.47 1.03 -5.49
N GLU A 93 -4.55 1.39 -4.79
CA GLU A 93 -5.55 2.35 -5.29
C GLU A 93 -4.94 3.74 -5.57
N ASN A 94 -4.10 4.26 -4.69
CA ASN A 94 -3.41 5.54 -4.88
C ASN A 94 -2.47 5.50 -6.09
N HIS A 95 -1.74 4.40 -6.31
CA HIS A 95 -0.88 4.27 -7.47
C HIS A 95 -1.69 4.16 -8.77
N PHE A 96 -2.82 3.44 -8.76
CA PHE A 96 -3.75 3.42 -9.89
C PHE A 96 -4.38 4.79 -10.16
N ALA A 97 -4.70 5.57 -9.12
CA ALA A 97 -5.22 6.92 -9.27
C ALA A 97 -4.17 7.87 -9.89
N ALA A 98 -2.93 7.85 -9.38
CA ALA A 98 -1.81 8.60 -9.95
C ALA A 98 -1.55 8.20 -11.41
N PHE A 99 -1.59 6.90 -11.70
CA PHE A 99 -1.44 6.38 -13.05
C PHE A 99 -2.54 6.84 -14.01
N LYS A 100 -3.81 6.82 -13.57
CA LYS A 100 -4.94 7.41 -14.32
C LYS A 100 -4.72 8.91 -14.58
N GLY A 101 -4.19 9.64 -13.59
CA GLY A 101 -3.83 11.06 -13.73
C GLY A 101 -2.80 11.30 -14.83
N LEU A 102 -1.74 10.48 -14.88
CA LEU A 102 -0.72 10.54 -15.94
C LEU A 102 -1.31 10.25 -17.33
N ILE A 103 -2.11 9.19 -17.47
CA ILE A 103 -2.80 8.90 -18.75
C ILE A 103 -3.69 10.06 -19.17
N GLN A 104 -4.42 10.67 -18.22
CA GLN A 104 -5.28 11.81 -18.52
C GLN A 104 -4.49 13.05 -18.95
N ALA A 105 -3.31 13.29 -18.37
CA ALA A 105 -2.41 14.36 -18.80
C ALA A 105 -1.87 14.11 -20.21
N ASP A 106 -1.60 12.85 -20.57
CA ASP A 106 -1.11 12.44 -21.89
C ASP A 106 -2.22 12.29 -22.95
N LYS A 107 -3.49 12.62 -22.64
CA LYS A 107 -4.63 12.50 -23.56
C LYS A 107 -4.43 13.20 -24.91
N LEU A 108 -3.65 14.29 -24.96
CA LEU A 108 -3.37 15.02 -26.20
C LEU A 108 -2.49 14.20 -27.17
N TYR A 109 -1.67 13.28 -26.65
CA TYR A 109 -0.80 12.36 -27.40
C TYR A 109 -1.48 11.02 -27.70
N LEU A 110 -2.42 10.60 -26.87
CA LEU A 110 -3.18 9.35 -26.97
C LEU A 110 -4.42 9.51 -27.86
N ARG A 111 -4.21 9.68 -29.17
CA ARG A 111 -5.31 9.86 -30.15
C ARG A 111 -5.93 8.57 -30.68
N ASP A 112 -5.29 7.42 -30.43
CA ASP A 112 -5.74 6.11 -30.88
C ASP A 112 -5.97 5.16 -29.69
N ALA A 113 -7.02 4.34 -29.79
CA ALA A 113 -7.39 3.37 -28.75
C ALA A 113 -6.25 2.38 -28.47
N THR A 114 -5.50 1.97 -29.50
CA THR A 114 -4.33 1.08 -29.35
C THR A 114 -3.25 1.71 -28.48
N ALA A 115 -2.98 3.01 -28.65
CA ALA A 115 -2.01 3.73 -27.84
C ALA A 115 -2.46 3.82 -26.38
N VAL A 116 -3.76 4.06 -26.13
CA VAL A 116 -4.33 4.04 -24.77
C VAL A 116 -4.16 2.67 -24.12
N PHE A 117 -4.46 1.59 -24.85
CA PHE A 117 -4.26 0.22 -24.36
C PHE A 117 -2.78 -0.09 -24.08
N GLY A 118 -1.87 0.32 -24.96
CA GLY A 118 -0.43 0.16 -24.76
C GLY A 118 0.07 0.89 -23.51
N HIS A 119 -0.35 2.14 -23.30
CA HIS A 119 -0.03 2.90 -22.10
C HIS A 119 -0.59 2.23 -20.84
N LEU A 120 -1.86 1.78 -20.85
CA LEU A 120 -2.47 1.05 -19.75
C LEU A 120 -1.70 -0.23 -19.41
N PHE A 121 -1.29 -0.99 -20.42
CA PHE A 121 -0.53 -2.22 -20.27
C PHE A 121 0.86 -1.98 -19.66
N ILE A 122 1.62 -1.02 -20.20
CA ILE A 122 2.96 -0.67 -19.67
C ILE A 122 2.84 -0.17 -18.24
N GLY A 123 1.86 0.68 -17.95
CA GLY A 123 1.65 1.18 -16.59
C GLY A 123 1.25 0.10 -15.60
N PHE A 124 0.44 -0.87 -16.02
CA PHE A 124 0.16 -2.05 -15.20
C PHE A 124 1.43 -2.84 -14.90
N LEU A 125 2.30 -3.04 -15.90
CA LEU A 125 3.59 -3.71 -15.70
C LEU A 125 4.50 -2.94 -14.74
N CYS A 126 4.59 -1.61 -14.89
CA CYS A 126 5.35 -0.74 -13.98
C CYS A 126 4.82 -0.84 -12.54
N LEU A 127 3.50 -0.83 -12.36
CA LEU A 127 2.87 -0.97 -11.05
C LEU A 127 3.12 -2.36 -10.44
N TYR A 128 3.03 -3.41 -11.24
CA TYR A 128 3.34 -4.77 -10.83
C TYR A 128 4.79 -4.89 -10.33
N LEU A 129 5.75 -4.36 -11.10
CA LEU A 129 7.16 -4.30 -10.71
C LEU A 129 7.37 -3.49 -9.43
N TYR A 130 6.70 -2.34 -9.30
CA TYR A 130 6.74 -1.52 -8.10
C TYR A 130 6.26 -2.30 -6.86
N CYS A 131 5.13 -3.00 -6.98
CA CYS A 131 4.59 -3.85 -5.92
C CYS A 131 5.54 -5.00 -5.56
N GLN A 132 6.19 -5.63 -6.54
CA GLN A 132 7.21 -6.65 -6.27
C GLN A 132 8.39 -6.09 -5.47
N ILE A 133 8.90 -4.91 -5.86
CA ILE A 133 9.99 -4.24 -5.14
C ILE A 133 9.56 -3.95 -3.70
N LEU A 134 8.37 -3.39 -3.51
CA LEU A 134 7.84 -3.08 -2.19
C LEU A 134 7.71 -4.34 -1.33
N ASN A 135 7.21 -5.44 -1.89
CA ASN A 135 7.07 -6.71 -1.17
C ASN A 135 8.43 -7.28 -0.76
N ARG A 136 9.45 -7.19 -1.62
CA ARG A 136 10.82 -7.58 -1.24
C ARG A 136 11.38 -6.71 -0.11
N ILE A 137 11.16 -5.40 -0.15
CA ILE A 137 11.56 -4.48 0.93
C ILE A 137 10.87 -4.84 2.25
N LYS A 138 9.58 -5.17 2.20
CA LYS A 138 8.80 -5.62 3.37
C LYS A 138 9.35 -6.92 3.95
N GLN A 139 9.58 -7.92 3.10
CA GLN A 139 10.14 -9.22 3.51
C GLN A 139 11.54 -9.10 4.12
N ALA A 140 12.32 -8.10 3.72
CA ALA A 140 13.63 -7.80 4.31
C ALA A 140 13.57 -6.95 5.60
N GLY A 141 12.37 -6.56 6.07
CA GLY A 141 12.20 -5.71 7.26
C GLY A 141 12.70 -4.27 7.07
N LEU A 142 12.79 -3.78 5.83
CA LEU A 142 13.39 -2.47 5.51
C LEU A 142 12.36 -1.35 5.28
N SER A 143 11.06 -1.65 5.39
CA SER A 143 9.99 -0.70 5.03
C SER A 143 9.98 0.59 5.84
N ALA A 144 10.52 0.61 7.06
CA ALA A 144 10.62 1.81 7.88
C ALA A 144 11.63 2.85 7.34
N HIS A 145 12.59 2.42 6.52
CA HIS A 145 13.73 3.27 6.11
C HIS A 145 14.01 3.27 4.61
N LEU A 146 13.26 2.48 3.82
CA LEU A 146 13.48 2.33 2.40
C LEU A 146 12.16 2.22 1.65
N SER A 147 11.88 3.19 0.77
CA SER A 147 10.78 3.10 -0.20
C SER A 147 11.29 2.50 -1.52
N PRO A 148 10.41 1.99 -2.40
CA PRO A 148 10.81 1.53 -3.72
C PRO A 148 11.52 2.61 -4.54
N HIS A 149 11.04 3.85 -4.51
CA HIS A 149 11.72 4.99 -5.14
C HIS A 149 13.11 5.23 -4.54
N GLY A 150 13.23 5.20 -3.22
CA GLY A 150 14.52 5.34 -2.53
C GLY A 150 15.51 4.22 -2.86
N LEU A 151 15.02 2.99 -3.08
CA LEU A 151 15.84 1.88 -3.58
C LEU A 151 16.31 2.15 -5.01
N LEU A 152 15.41 2.49 -5.93
CA LEU A 152 15.75 2.79 -7.33
C LEU A 152 16.77 3.92 -7.43
N LEU A 153 16.63 4.99 -6.64
CA LEU A 153 17.57 6.10 -6.58
C LEU A 153 18.96 5.70 -6.04
N LYS A 154 19.02 4.72 -5.12
CA LYS A 154 20.30 4.19 -4.65
C LYS A 154 20.98 3.34 -5.72
N LEU A 155 20.21 2.51 -6.42
CA LEU A 155 20.69 1.64 -7.49
C LEU A 155 21.09 2.44 -8.74
N SER A 156 20.41 3.55 -9.05
CA SER A 156 20.72 4.38 -10.22
C SER A 156 22.08 5.06 -10.18
N LYS A 157 22.77 5.02 -9.03
CA LYS A 157 24.14 5.54 -8.86
C LYS A 157 25.21 4.56 -9.33
N VAL A 158 24.83 3.32 -9.61
CA VAL A 158 25.73 2.27 -10.09
C VAL A 158 25.53 2.12 -11.58
N TYR A 159 26.61 2.31 -12.36
CA TYR A 159 26.56 2.23 -13.81
C TYR A 159 27.36 1.02 -14.30
N ALA A 160 26.81 0.33 -15.30
CA ALA A 160 27.58 -0.62 -16.09
C ALA A 160 28.21 0.14 -17.26
N VAL A 161 29.54 0.09 -17.36
CA VAL A 161 30.29 0.66 -18.48
C VAL A 161 30.64 -0.49 -19.42
N THR A 162 30.20 -0.39 -20.66
CA THR A 162 30.53 -1.33 -21.74
C THR A 162 31.45 -0.66 -22.74
N SER A 163 32.61 -1.27 -22.96
CA SER A 163 33.51 -1.05 -24.09
C SER A 163 33.42 -2.26 -25.04
N GLU A 164 33.96 -2.15 -26.26
CA GLU A 164 33.86 -3.19 -27.30
C GLU A 164 34.31 -4.58 -26.83
N GLU A 165 35.27 -4.65 -25.89
CA GLU A 165 35.82 -5.91 -25.38
C GLU A 165 35.53 -6.18 -23.89
N ASN A 166 35.07 -5.17 -23.13
CA ASN A 166 34.97 -5.29 -21.67
C ASN A 166 33.72 -4.63 -21.09
N ARG A 167 33.09 -5.31 -20.14
CA ARG A 167 31.99 -4.78 -19.33
C ARG A 167 32.40 -4.78 -17.87
N TRP A 168 32.48 -3.60 -17.26
CA TRP A 168 32.72 -3.46 -15.82
C TRP A 168 31.67 -2.56 -15.18
N ILE A 169 31.49 -2.72 -13.87
CA ILE A 169 30.59 -1.88 -13.08
C ILE A 169 31.42 -0.81 -12.37
N THR A 170 30.89 0.41 -12.27
CA THR A 170 31.49 1.47 -11.44
C THR A 170 31.57 1.05 -9.97
N GLU A 171 32.34 1.76 -9.16
CA GLU A 171 32.40 1.50 -7.72
C GLU A 171 30.99 1.44 -7.10
N VAL A 172 30.65 0.32 -6.47
CA VAL A 172 29.37 0.14 -5.78
C VAL A 172 29.55 0.67 -4.34
N PRO A 173 28.86 1.76 -3.95
CA PRO A 173 28.99 2.28 -2.60
C PRO A 173 28.59 1.21 -1.56
N LYS A 174 29.33 1.11 -0.45
CA LYS A 174 29.06 0.11 0.61
C LYS A 174 27.60 0.06 1.06
N LYS A 175 26.95 1.22 1.19
CA LYS A 175 25.52 1.34 1.55
C LYS A 175 24.59 0.73 0.50
N VAL A 176 24.95 0.76 -0.77
CA VAL A 176 24.17 0.15 -1.86
C VAL A 176 24.33 -1.37 -1.82
N ARG A 177 25.55 -1.86 -1.63
CA ARG A 177 25.84 -3.31 -1.52
C ARG A 177 25.11 -3.94 -0.34
N GLN A 178 25.18 -3.33 0.85
CA GLN A 178 24.44 -3.77 2.03
C GLN A 178 22.92 -3.85 1.83
N VAL A 179 22.35 -2.90 1.06
CA VAL A 179 20.91 -2.92 0.73
C VAL A 179 20.59 -4.04 -0.26
N ALA A 180 21.43 -4.25 -1.28
CA ALA A 180 21.27 -5.34 -2.23
C ALA A 180 21.37 -6.72 -1.55
N ASP A 181 22.33 -6.91 -0.65
CA ASP A 181 22.52 -8.15 0.11
C ASP A 181 21.30 -8.46 0.99
N LYS A 182 20.80 -7.47 1.73
CA LYS A 182 19.59 -7.62 2.56
C LYS A 182 18.35 -7.94 1.72
N LEU A 183 18.27 -7.40 0.51
CA LEU A 183 17.20 -7.67 -0.45
C LEU A 183 17.43 -8.94 -1.29
N LYS A 184 18.56 -9.63 -1.08
CA LYS A 184 19.00 -10.81 -1.85
C LYS A 184 18.98 -10.54 -3.36
N LEU A 185 19.51 -9.40 -3.77
CA LEU A 185 19.60 -8.98 -5.16
C LEU A 185 20.97 -9.38 -5.73
N ASP A 186 20.98 -10.39 -6.60
CA ASP A 186 22.18 -10.82 -7.33
C ASP A 186 22.33 -10.00 -8.62
N ILE A 187 22.68 -8.71 -8.45
CA ILE A 187 22.74 -7.72 -9.54
C ILE A 187 24.13 -7.11 -9.72
N PHE A 188 25.05 -7.41 -8.82
CA PHE A 188 26.44 -6.95 -8.88
C PHE A 188 27.34 -8.18 -9.06
N PRO A 189 28.38 -8.12 -9.91
CA PRO A 189 29.32 -9.21 -10.03
C PRO A 189 29.98 -9.46 -8.68
N ASN A 190 30.14 -10.74 -8.35
CA ASN A 190 30.97 -11.17 -7.23
C ASN A 190 32.40 -10.74 -7.56
N GLY A 191 32.94 -9.82 -6.76
CA GLY A 191 34.32 -9.37 -6.89
C GLY A 191 35.29 -10.44 -6.43
#